data_AF-A0A497JMN7-F1
#
_entry.id   AF-A0A497JMN7-F1
#
_cell.length_a   1.000
_cell.length_b   1.000
_cell.length_c   1.000
_cell.angle_alpha   90.00
_cell.angle_beta   90.00
_cell.angle_gamma   90.00
#
_symmetry.space_group_name_H-M   'P 1'
#
loop_
_entity.id
_entity.type
_entity.pdbx_description
1 polymer ?
#
loop_
_entity_poly.entity_id
_entity_poly.type
_entity_poly.pdbx_seq_one_letter_code
_entity_poly.pdbx_strand_id
1 'polypeptide(L)'
;MVYRIKIEQFEGPLDLLLQLIEQEEMDIAQVSLAKVTDQYLEYLNKSPDISTEELADFLVVAAKLLLIKSRTLLPSLQLEEEEGTDLEHQLKIYREFYEAAKVLHKMILKKRFLFPREKMVVRFEKVFSPPKS
;
A
#
# COMPACT_ATOMS: atom_id res chain seq x y z
N MET A 1 12.71 17.63 -24.93
CA MET A 1 12.20 17.55 -23.55
C MET A 1 12.08 16.08 -23.19
N VAL A 2 12.73 15.64 -22.12
CA VAL A 2 12.81 14.21 -21.77
C VAL A 2 12.11 14.05 -20.42
N TYR A 3 10.82 13.71 -20.44
CA TYR A 3 10.13 13.26 -19.23
C TYR A 3 10.62 11.86 -18.91
N ARG A 4 11.69 11.75 -18.11
CA ARG A 4 12.06 10.50 -17.47
C ARG A 4 11.13 10.29 -16.29
N ILE A 5 9.95 9.74 -16.55
CA ILE A 5 9.20 9.06 -15.50
C ILE A 5 9.85 7.68 -15.40
N LYS A 6 10.85 7.54 -14.53
CA LYS A 6 11.20 6.22 -14.02
C LYS A 6 10.02 5.80 -13.17
N ILE A 7 9.16 4.99 -13.75
CA ILE A 7 8.11 4.28 -13.04
C ILE A 7 8.87 3.32 -12.12
N GLU A 8 8.89 3.63 -10.82
CA GLU A 8 9.28 2.67 -9.80
C GLU A 8 8.30 1.50 -9.89
N GLN A 9 8.77 0.26 -9.66
CA GLN A 9 7.87 -0.89 -9.58
C GLN A 9 6.90 -0.62 -8.42
N PHE A 10 5.65 -0.28 -8.74
CA PHE A 10 4.62 -0.07 -7.73
C PHE A 10 4.24 -1.41 -7.13
N GLU A 11 3.98 -1.42 -5.83
CA GLU A 11 3.54 -2.64 -5.14
C GLU A 11 2.02 -2.88 -5.28
N GLY A 12 1.34 -2.17 -6.20
CA GLY A 12 -0.05 -2.39 -6.55
C GLY A 12 -0.84 -1.13 -6.94
N PRO A 13 -2.16 -1.25 -7.15
CA PRO A 13 -3.00 -0.16 -7.63
C PRO A 13 -3.21 0.97 -6.60
N LEU A 14 -3.20 0.65 -5.30
CA LEU A 14 -3.34 1.65 -4.24
C LEU A 14 -2.07 2.49 -4.07
N ASP A 15 -0.90 1.90 -4.26
CA ASP A 15 0.38 2.61 -4.22
C ASP A 15 0.47 3.63 -5.37
N LEU A 16 0.14 3.19 -6.59
CA LEU A 16 0.04 4.09 -7.74
C LEU A 16 -0.93 5.25 -7.48
N LEU A 17 -2.13 4.97 -6.94
CA LEU A 17 -3.09 6.02 -6.61
C LEU A 17 -2.57 7.01 -5.58
N LEU A 18 -1.93 6.50 -4.51
CA LEU A 18 -1.35 7.35 -3.49
C LEU A 18 -0.29 8.28 -4.09
N GLN A 19 0.60 7.75 -4.93
CA GLN A 19 1.61 8.54 -5.60
C GLN A 19 1.04 9.61 -6.54
N LEU A 20 0.02 9.28 -7.34
CA LEU A 20 -0.63 10.26 -8.22
C LEU A 20 -1.27 11.41 -7.42
N ILE A 21 -1.92 11.09 -6.30
CA ILE A 21 -2.51 12.10 -5.40
C ILE A 21 -1.43 12.97 -4.74
N GLU A 22 -0.32 12.36 -4.31
CA GLU A 22 0.81 13.09 -3.72
C GLU A 22 1.50 14.00 -4.75
N GLN A 23 1.64 13.56 -6.00
CA GLN A 23 2.23 14.34 -7.09
C GLN A 23 1.40 15.59 -7.44
N GLU A 24 0.07 15.48 -7.35
CA GLU A 24 -0.86 16.60 -7.57
C GLU A 24 -1.10 17.46 -6.31
N GLU A 25 -0.38 17.19 -5.20
CA GLU A 25 -0.50 17.88 -3.91
C GLU A 25 -1.94 17.92 -3.37
N MET A 26 -2.69 16.83 -3.58
CA MET A 26 -4.12 16.73 -3.23
C MET A 26 -4.37 15.95 -1.93
N ASP A 27 -5.47 16.27 -1.24
CA ASP A 27 -5.99 15.44 -0.15
C ASP A 27 -6.69 14.17 -0.68
N ILE A 28 -6.66 13.09 0.09
CA ILE A 28 -7.41 11.85 -0.22
C ILE A 28 -8.91 12.09 0.02
N ALA A 29 -9.60 12.51 -1.03
CA ALA A 29 -11.03 12.77 -1.07
C ALA A 29 -11.63 12.34 -2.42
N GLN A 30 -12.94 12.07 -2.47
CA GLN A 30 -13.64 11.69 -3.71
C GLN A 30 -13.39 12.63 -4.90
N VAL A 31 -13.36 13.95 -4.67
CA VAL A 31 -13.08 14.93 -5.73
C VAL A 31 -11.66 14.79 -6.29
N SER A 32 -10.69 14.44 -5.46
CA SER A 32 -9.31 14.20 -5.87
C SER A 32 -9.19 12.89 -6.63
N LEU A 33 -9.84 11.83 -6.15
CA LEU A 33 -9.91 10.55 -6.84
C LEU A 33 -10.48 10.69 -8.25
N ALA A 34 -11.56 11.45 -8.41
CA ALA A 34 -12.16 11.72 -9.71
C ALA A 34 -11.22 12.47 -10.67
N LYS A 35 -10.33 13.33 -10.15
CA LYS A 35 -9.34 14.08 -10.93
C LYS A 35 -8.17 13.19 -11.37
N VAL A 36 -7.66 12.33 -10.49
CA VAL A 36 -6.54 11.42 -10.81
C VAL A 36 -6.96 10.20 -11.64
N THR A 37 -8.26 9.93 -11.81
CA THR A 37 -8.79 8.81 -12.62
C THR A 37 -8.18 8.77 -14.02
N ASP A 38 -8.09 9.91 -14.70
CA ASP A 38 -7.57 9.93 -16.08
C ASP A 38 -6.09 9.57 -16.13
N GLN A 39 -5.30 10.06 -15.16
CA GLN A 39 -3.87 9.74 -15.05
C GLN A 39 -3.65 8.26 -14.74
N TYR A 40 -4.49 7.70 -13.86
CA TYR A 40 -4.46 6.27 -13.53
C TYR A 40 -4.76 5.40 -14.76
N LEU A 41 -5.79 5.74 -15.55
CA LEU A 41 -6.14 5.03 -16.78
C LEU A 41 -5.07 5.22 -17.87
N GLU A 42 -4.49 6.41 -17.97
CA GLU A 42 -3.40 6.69 -18.90
C GLU A 42 -2.18 5.83 -18.58
N TYR A 43 -1.85 5.66 -17.30
CA TYR A 43 -0.80 4.76 -16.85
C TYR A 43 -1.08 3.30 -17.26
N LEU A 44 -2.30 2.81 -17.01
CA LEU A 44 -2.68 1.45 -17.41
C LEU A 44 -2.58 1.20 -18.91
N ASN A 45 -2.93 2.18 -19.74
CA ASN A 45 -2.86 2.06 -21.19
C ASN A 45 -1.42 2.15 -21.73
N LYS A 46 -0.53 2.84 -21.03
CA LYS A 46 0.85 3.08 -21.48
C LYS A 46 1.85 2.08 -20.95
N SER A 47 1.49 1.27 -19.96
CA SER A 47 2.42 0.35 -19.29
C SER A 47 2.36 -1.04 -19.96
N PRO A 48 3.37 -1.44 -20.75
CA PRO A 48 3.41 -2.74 -21.40
C PRO A 48 3.78 -3.90 -20.45
N ASP A 49 4.17 -3.58 -19.20
CA ASP A 49 4.85 -4.50 -18.28
C ASP A 49 3.98 -4.96 -17.10
N ILE A 50 2.69 -4.57 -17.04
CA ILE A 50 1.79 -5.09 -16.00
C ILE A 50 1.49 -6.55 -16.33
N SER A 51 1.81 -7.45 -15.39
CA SER A 51 1.52 -8.86 -15.57
C SER A 51 0.00 -9.09 -15.66
N THR A 52 -0.43 -10.10 -16.44
CA THR A 52 -1.86 -10.41 -16.58
C THR A 52 -2.52 -10.74 -15.24
N GLU A 53 -1.77 -11.32 -14.31
CA GLU A 53 -2.23 -11.65 -12.96
C GLU A 53 -2.52 -10.40 -12.12
N GLU A 54 -1.63 -9.39 -12.16
CA GLU A 54 -1.81 -8.14 -11.42
C GLU A 54 -2.86 -7.23 -12.07
N LEU A 55 -3.05 -7.32 -13.39
CA LEU A 55 -3.96 -6.45 -14.13
C LEU A 55 -5.41 -6.50 -13.59
N ALA A 56 -5.85 -7.66 -13.08
CA ALA A 56 -7.18 -7.80 -12.50
C ALA A 56 -7.42 -6.82 -11.34
N ASP A 57 -6.45 -6.69 -10.42
CA ASP A 57 -6.56 -5.79 -9.28
C ASP A 57 -6.60 -4.33 -9.72
N PHE A 58 -5.81 -3.98 -10.74
CA PHE A 58 -5.83 -2.65 -11.32
C PHE A 58 -7.17 -2.30 -11.97
N LEU A 59 -7.80 -3.26 -12.65
CA LEU A 59 -9.10 -3.07 -13.29
C LEU A 59 -10.23 -2.89 -12.27
N VAL A 60 -10.19 -3.60 -11.14
CA VAL A 60 -11.15 -3.41 -10.03
C VAL A 60 -11.08 -1.97 -9.52
N VAL A 61 -9.87 -1.44 -9.31
CA VAL A 61 -9.68 -0.06 -8.87
C VAL A 61 -10.07 0.94 -9.96
N ALA A 62 -9.76 0.65 -11.24
CA ALA A 62 -10.17 1.48 -12.37
C ALA A 62 -11.70 1.64 -12.45
N ALA A 63 -12.44 0.53 -12.29
CA ALA A 63 -13.89 0.55 -12.30
C ALA A 63 -14.47 1.41 -11.16
N LYS A 64 -13.91 1.30 -9.95
CA LYS A 64 -14.28 2.15 -8.80
C LYS A 64 -14.01 3.63 -9.07
N LEU A 65 -12.85 3.97 -9.64
CA LEU A 65 -12.51 5.35 -10.00
C LEU A 65 -13.44 5.94 -11.06
N LEU A 66 -13.82 5.15 -12.06
CA LEU A 66 -14.79 5.55 -13.09
C LEU A 66 -16.17 5.81 -12.48
N LEU A 67 -16.61 4.97 -11.56
CA LEU A 67 -17.86 5.17 -10.82
C LEU A 67 -17.82 6.47 -10.00
N ILE A 68 -16.74 6.72 -9.26
CA ILE A 68 -16.54 7.95 -8.48
C ILE A 68 -16.56 9.18 -9.40
N LYS A 69 -15.86 9.12 -10.54
CA LYS A 69 -15.82 10.22 -11.51
C LYS A 69 -17.20 10.47 -12.12
N SER A 70 -17.93 9.41 -12.50
CA SER A 70 -19.29 9.51 -13.04
C SER A 70 -20.25 10.16 -12.04
N ARG A 71 -20.23 9.74 -10.77
CA ARG A 71 -21.07 10.33 -9.70
C ARG A 71 -20.74 11.80 -9.46
N THR A 72 -19.46 12.14 -9.46
CA THR A 72 -18.99 13.52 -9.28
C THR A 72 -19.45 14.42 -10.42
N LEU A 73 -19.48 13.91 -11.66
CA LEU A 73 -19.89 14.66 -12.84
C LEU A 73 -21.42 14.71 -13.03
N LEU A 74 -22.15 13.72 -12.52
CA LEU A 74 -23.59 13.54 -12.73
C LEU A 74 -24.35 13.40 -11.39
N PRO A 75 -24.43 14.44 -10.56
CA PRO A 75 -25.02 14.38 -9.23
C PRO A 75 -26.54 14.13 -9.22
N SER A 76 -27.22 14.32 -10.36
CA SER A 76 -28.66 14.06 -10.51
C SER A 76 -29.01 12.59 -10.77
N LEU A 77 -28.01 11.75 -11.09
CA LEU A 77 -28.19 10.32 -11.24
C LEU A 77 -28.11 9.67 -9.86
N GLN A 78 -29.26 9.31 -9.30
CA GLN A 78 -29.35 8.43 -8.13
C GLN A 78 -28.90 7.02 -8.56
N LEU A 79 -27.58 6.85 -8.69
CA LEU A 79 -26.98 5.52 -8.77
C LEU A 79 -27.09 4.90 -7.37
N GLU A 80 -27.66 3.70 -7.26
CA GLU A 80 -27.78 2.98 -5.99
C GLU A 80 -26.43 3.00 -5.25
N GLU A 81 -26.50 3.29 -3.94
CA GLU A 81 -25.35 3.39 -3.03
C GLU A 81 -24.75 2.00 -2.72
N GLU A 82 -24.46 1.22 -3.75
CA GLU A 82 -23.69 0.01 -3.57
C GLU A 82 -22.29 0.24 -4.16
N GLU A 83 -21.27 -0.03 -3.34
CA GLU A 83 -19.84 -0.18 -3.68
C GLU A 83 -18.94 1.05 -3.89
N GLY A 84 -19.44 2.24 -4.22
CA GLY A 84 -18.58 3.37 -4.63
C GLY A 84 -17.89 4.21 -3.52
N THR A 85 -18.17 3.97 -2.23
CA THR A 85 -17.70 4.84 -1.12
C THR A 85 -16.54 4.31 -0.28
N ASP A 86 -15.99 3.13 -0.57
CA ASP A 86 -14.92 2.53 0.27
C ASP A 86 -13.49 2.82 -0.22
N LEU A 87 -13.29 3.28 -1.47
CA LEU A 87 -11.93 3.47 -2.00
C LEU A 87 -11.15 4.58 -1.27
N GLU A 88 -11.81 5.68 -0.91
CA GLU A 88 -11.20 6.75 -0.13
C GLU A 88 -10.72 6.26 1.24
N HIS A 89 -11.56 5.47 1.92
CA HIS A 89 -11.24 4.91 3.22
C HIS A 89 -10.10 3.89 3.15
N GLN A 90 -10.17 2.98 2.17
CA GLN A 90 -9.08 2.03 1.88
C GLN A 90 -7.75 2.76 1.63
N LEU A 91 -7.76 3.85 0.86
CA LEU A 91 -6.53 4.58 0.56
C LEU A 91 -5.98 5.34 1.77
N LYS A 92 -6.85 5.86 2.65
CA LYS A 92 -6.45 6.45 3.94
C LYS A 92 -5.77 5.42 4.84
N ILE A 93 -6.37 4.24 4.97
CA ILE A 93 -5.77 3.13 5.74
C ILE A 93 -4.41 2.74 5.14
N TYR A 94 -4.35 2.56 3.82
CA TYR A 94 -3.11 2.22 3.13
C TYR A 94 -2.00 3.24 3.41
N ARG A 95 -2.33 4.55 3.35
CA ARG A 95 -1.38 5.63 3.69
C ARG A 95 -0.85 5.54 5.12
N GLU A 96 -1.71 5.22 6.09
CA GLU A 96 -1.28 5.04 7.48
C GLU A 96 -0.26 3.89 7.61
N PHE A 97 -0.53 2.75 6.97
CA PHE A 97 0.40 1.63 6.94
C PHE A 97 1.70 1.95 6.21
N TYR A 98 1.63 2.66 5.09
CA TYR A 98 2.78 3.09 4.32
C TYR A 98 3.73 3.97 5.14
N GLU A 99 3.18 4.95 5.88
CA GLU A 99 3.96 5.81 6.76
C GLU A 99 4.54 5.06 7.97
N ALA A 100 3.77 4.13 8.56
CA ALA A 100 4.29 3.26 9.62
C ALA A 100 5.45 2.37 9.11
N ALA A 101 5.31 1.78 7.91
CA ALA A 101 6.34 0.97 7.27
C ALA A 101 7.61 1.78 7.00
N LYS A 102 7.49 3.03 6.52
CA LYS A 102 8.63 3.96 6.37
C LYS A 102 9.37 4.20 7.68
N VAL A 103 8.65 4.38 8.80
CA VAL A 103 9.27 4.56 10.12
C VAL A 103 10.03 3.31 10.53
N LEU A 104 9.42 2.13 10.40
CA LEU A 104 10.07 0.85 10.69
C LEU A 104 11.31 0.63 9.82
N HIS A 105 11.23 0.91 8.53
CA HIS A 105 12.34 0.82 7.60
C HIS A 105 13.51 1.70 8.06
N LYS A 106 13.25 2.97 8.43
CA LYS A 106 14.26 3.87 9.00
C LYS A 106 14.89 3.33 10.29
N MET A 107 14.12 2.63 11.14
CA MET A 107 14.64 2.00 12.36
C MET A 107 15.58 0.82 12.04
N ILE A 108 15.19 -0.02 11.09
CA ILE A 108 15.98 -1.17 10.62
C ILE A 108 17.31 -0.68 10.01
N LEU A 109 17.28 0.38 9.20
CA LEU A 109 18.48 0.97 8.59
C LEU A 109 19.50 1.48 9.62
N LYS A 110 19.08 1.83 10.83
CA LYS A 110 19.99 2.22 11.92
C LYS A 110 20.81 1.04 12.47
N LYS A 111 20.54 -0.20 12.02
CA LYS A 111 21.27 -1.43 12.36
C LYS A 111 21.46 -1.68 13.86
N ARG A 112 20.55 -1.17 14.70
CA ARG A 112 20.55 -1.37 16.16
C ARG A 112 19.89 -2.70 16.51
N PHE A 113 20.50 -3.79 16.07
CA PHE A 113 20.00 -5.13 16.36
C PHE A 113 20.61 -5.63 17.68
N LEU A 114 19.76 -6.14 18.57
CA LEU A 114 20.20 -6.92 19.73
C LEU A 114 20.25 -8.38 19.29
N PHE A 115 21.44 -8.98 19.36
CA PHE A 115 21.61 -10.39 19.09
C PHE A 115 21.56 -11.14 20.41
N PRO A 116 20.50 -11.93 20.69
CA PRO A 116 20.47 -12.74 21.89
C PRO A 116 21.63 -13.75 21.83
N ARG A 117 22.33 -13.93 22.95
CA ARG A 117 23.32 -14.99 23.05
C ARG A 117 22.61 -16.33 22.88
N GLU A 118 23.14 -17.19 22.02
CA GLU A 118 22.65 -18.55 21.86
C GLU A 118 22.59 -19.20 23.26
N LYS A 119 21.40 -19.70 23.65
CA LYS A 119 21.24 -20.33 24.97
C LYS A 119 22.18 -21.52 25.00
N MET A 120 23.28 -21.41 25.74
CA MET A 120 24.07 -22.56 26.11
C MET A 120 23.11 -23.45 26.92
N VAL A 121 22.68 -24.57 26.32
CA VAL A 121 21.89 -25.58 27.02
C VAL A 121 22.85 -26.22 28.01
N VAL A 122 23.00 -25.59 29.17
CA VAL A 122 23.73 -26.18 30.29
C VAL A 122 22.87 -27.34 30.76
N ARG A 123 23.22 -28.54 30.30
CA ARG A 123 22.62 -29.78 30.81
C ARG A 123 23.13 -29.94 32.24
N PHE A 124 22.39 -29.40 33.20
CA PHE A 124 22.60 -29.71 34.60
C PHE A 124 22.21 -31.18 34.80
N GLU A 125 23.17 -32.09 34.74
CA GLU A 125 22.97 -33.39 35.37
C GLU A 125 22.76 -33.11 36.87
N LYS A 126 21.59 -33.48 37.39
CA LYS A 126 21.28 -33.41 38.83
C LYS A 126 22.18 -34.40 39.56
N VAL A 127 23.41 -34.00 39.88
CA VAL A 127 24.28 -34.76 40.77
C VAL A 127 23.94 -34.36 42.20
N PHE A 128 22.89 -34.99 42.75
CA PHE A 128 22.68 -35.00 44.20
C PHE A 128 23.50 -36.16 44.78
N SER A 129 24.58 -35.85 45.50
CA SER A 129 25.34 -36.84 46.26
C SER A 129 25.16 -36.55 47.75
N PRO A 130 24.20 -37.21 48.42
CA PRO A 130 24.05 -37.03 49.85
C PRO A 130 25.30 -37.55 50.57
N PRO A 131 25.73 -36.89 51.66
CA PRO A 131 26.90 -37.31 52.41
C PRO A 131 26.69 -38.70 53.00
N LYS A 132 27.72 -39.54 52.95
CA LYS A 132 27.69 -40.87 53.56
C LYS A 132 27.73 -40.71 55.09
N SER A 133 26.78 -41.34 55.78
CA SER A 133 26.73 -41.45 57.25
C SER A 133 27.94 -42.18 57.81
#